data_AF-A0A957JJ90-F1
#
_entry.id   AF-A0A957JJ90-F1
#
_cell.length_a   1.000
_cell.length_b   1.000
_cell.length_c   1.000
_cell.angle_alpha   90.00
_cell.angle_beta   90.00
_cell.angle_gamma   90.00
#
_symmetry.space_group_name_H-M   'P 1'
#
loop_
_entity.id
_entity.type
_entity.pdbx_description
1 polymer ?
#
loop_
_entity_poly.entity_id
_entity_poly.type
_entity_poly.pdbx_seq_one_letter_code
_entity_poly.pdbx_strand_id
1 'polypeptide(L)'
;MPKQKTIPDEIRQEIIARVDAFNQANAQPQPQLLTPPGCLVAFMKPLGMVPKPPPDPPVGSYLPRFRGAYLYLDRIGWNGRPSEICRLKWTGDINQWEFAIYRHSRNFYDPDEWFFPGAEEVDGSVEGAMRAGLKAYPV
;
A
#
# COMPACT_ATOMS: atom_id res chain seq x y z
N MET A 1 -3.61 28.48 17.93
CA MET A 1 -3.94 27.28 17.13
C MET A 1 -2.78 26.30 17.27
N PRO A 2 -2.99 25.05 17.70
CA PRO A 2 -1.90 24.08 17.76
C PRO A 2 -1.36 23.87 16.35
N LYS A 3 -0.03 24.00 16.18
CA LYS A 3 0.64 23.74 14.91
C LYS A 3 0.33 22.29 14.51
N GLN A 4 -0.28 22.08 13.34
CA GLN A 4 -0.42 20.72 12.79
C GLN A 4 0.98 20.10 12.75
N LYS A 5 1.15 18.98 13.46
CA LYS A 5 2.42 18.26 13.50
C LYS A 5 2.55 17.54 12.15
N THR A 6 3.45 18.02 11.30
CA THR A 6 3.88 17.28 10.10
C THR A 6 4.59 16.00 10.53
N ILE A 7 4.45 14.93 9.76
CA ILE A 7 5.18 13.67 10.02
C ILE A 7 6.68 13.93 9.85
N PRO A 8 7.52 13.71 10.88
CA PRO A 8 8.98 13.86 10.79
C PRO A 8 9.60 12.90 9.76
N ASP A 9 10.69 13.30 9.12
CA ASP A 9 11.30 12.50 8.04
C ASP A 9 11.80 11.13 8.51
N GLU A 10 12.32 11.02 9.73
CA GLU A 10 12.71 9.74 10.35
C GLU A 10 11.53 8.75 10.39
N ILE A 11 10.35 9.25 10.79
CA ILE A 11 9.13 8.47 10.85
C ILE A 11 8.64 8.11 9.44
N ARG A 12 8.81 9.00 8.45
CA ARG A 12 8.48 8.68 7.05
C ARG A 12 9.34 7.53 6.51
N GLN A 13 10.64 7.54 6.79
CA GLN A 13 11.55 6.47 6.34
C GLN A 13 11.22 5.13 7.00
N GLU A 14 10.94 5.15 8.30
CA GLU A 14 10.47 3.98 9.05
C GLU A 14 9.16 3.40 8.48
N ILE A 15 8.19 4.26 8.15
CA ILE A 15 6.94 3.85 7.51
C ILE A 15 7.19 3.23 6.13
N ILE A 16 8.06 3.85 5.32
CA ILE A 16 8.42 3.31 4.00
C ILE A 16 8.99 1.90 4.16
N ALA A 17 9.93 1.71 5.09
CA ALA A 17 10.52 0.40 5.37
C ALA A 17 9.48 -0.65 5.80
N ARG A 18 8.51 -0.27 6.65
CA ARG A 18 7.42 -1.16 7.08
C ARG A 18 6.50 -1.54 5.93
N VAL A 19 6.15 -0.58 5.07
CA VAL A 19 5.31 -0.83 3.88
C VAL A 19 6.05 -1.74 2.90
N ASP A 20 7.34 -1.50 2.65
CA ASP A 20 8.15 -2.35 1.78
C ASP A 20 8.29 -3.77 2.31
N ALA A 21 8.55 -3.93 3.62
CA ALA A 21 8.59 -5.25 4.26
C ALA A 21 7.24 -5.97 4.16
N PHE A 22 6.13 -5.26 4.36
CA PHE A 22 4.79 -5.81 4.22
C PHE A 22 4.51 -6.24 2.77
N ASN A 23 4.88 -5.41 1.80
CA ASN A 23 4.75 -5.71 0.37
C ASN A 23 5.56 -6.95 -0.03
N GLN A 24 6.79 -7.10 0.48
CA GLN A 24 7.62 -8.27 0.23
C GLN A 24 7.01 -9.54 0.84
N ALA A 25 6.50 -9.47 2.08
CA ALA A 25 5.88 -10.60 2.76
C ALA A 25 4.56 -11.05 2.10
N ASN A 26 3.83 -10.13 1.47
CA ASN A 26 2.54 -10.39 0.82
C ASN A 26 2.63 -10.42 -0.71
N ALA A 27 3.84 -10.46 -1.27
CA ALA A 27 4.04 -10.53 -2.70
C ALA A 27 3.39 -11.80 -3.25
N GLN A 28 2.34 -11.65 -4.06
CA GLN A 28 1.79 -12.77 -4.80
C GLN A 28 2.82 -13.20 -5.87
N PRO A 29 3.08 -14.51 -6.04
CA PRO A 29 3.82 -14.96 -7.21
C PRO A 29 3.05 -14.53 -8.44
N GLN A 30 3.71 -13.78 -9.34
CA GLN A 30 3.10 -13.42 -10.62
C GLN A 30 2.64 -14.72 -11.29
N PRO A 31 1.38 -14.82 -11.77
CA PRO A 31 0.95 -15.99 -12.50
C PRO A 31 1.92 -16.18 -13.66
N GLN A 32 2.67 -17.26 -13.59
CA GLN A 32 3.61 -17.66 -14.63
C GLN A 32 2.76 -17.77 -15.89
N LEU A 33 3.07 -16.97 -16.92
CA LEU A 33 2.40 -17.03 -18.19
C LEU A 33 2.48 -18.51 -18.63
N LEU A 34 1.35 -19.21 -18.63
CA LEU A 34 1.28 -20.62 -19.00
C LEU A 34 1.66 -20.69 -20.47
N THR A 35 2.94 -20.88 -20.77
CA THR A 35 3.37 -21.06 -22.14
C THR A 35 2.79 -22.38 -22.62
N PRO A 36 2.18 -22.43 -23.81
CA PRO A 36 1.69 -23.69 -24.35
C PRO A 36 2.85 -24.69 -24.44
N PRO A 37 2.61 -25.98 -24.14
CA PRO A 37 3.64 -27.01 -24.15
C PRO A 37 4.21 -27.14 -25.56
N GLY A 38 5.46 -26.70 -25.75
CA GLY A 38 6.16 -26.73 -27.04
C GLY A 38 7.02 -25.49 -27.34
N CYS A 39 6.87 -24.40 -26.60
CA CYS A 39 7.71 -23.20 -26.80
C CYS A 39 8.92 -23.21 -25.84
N LEU A 40 10.01 -23.85 -26.25
CA LEU A 40 11.31 -23.69 -25.61
C LEU A 40 11.92 -22.34 -26.01
N VAL A 41 11.54 -21.28 -25.31
CA VAL A 41 12.42 -20.12 -25.20
C VAL A 41 13.31 -20.34 -23.98
N ALA A 42 14.49 -20.89 -24.27
CA ALA A 42 15.61 -20.88 -23.36
C ALA A 42 15.83 -19.46 -22.85
N PHE A 43 15.92 -19.31 -21.53
CA PHE A 43 16.22 -18.06 -20.85
C PHE A 43 17.69 -17.68 -21.12
N MET A 44 18.02 -17.30 -22.35
CA MET A 44 19.26 -16.62 -22.69
C MET A 44 19.09 -15.15 -22.29
N LYS A 45 19.78 -14.72 -21.23
CA LYS A 45 20.14 -13.30 -21.13
C LYS A 45 21.16 -13.01 -22.24
N PRO A 46 20.98 -11.93 -23.01
CA PRO A 46 22.13 -11.05 -23.16
C PRO A 46 21.80 -9.55 -23.02
N LEU A 47 22.73 -8.90 -22.31
CA LEU A 47 23.24 -7.53 -22.43
C LEU A 47 22.45 -6.52 -23.27
N GLY A 48 22.04 -5.43 -22.60
CA GLY A 48 21.72 -4.15 -23.25
C GLY A 48 20.27 -3.69 -23.14
N MET A 49 19.68 -3.68 -21.93
CA MET A 49 18.44 -2.95 -21.70
C MET A 49 18.76 -1.67 -20.93
N VAL A 50 18.39 -0.54 -21.54
CA VAL A 50 18.18 0.78 -20.90
C VAL A 50 17.63 0.57 -19.49
N PRO A 51 18.06 1.30 -18.44
CA PRO A 51 17.47 1.15 -17.12
C PRO A 51 15.95 1.28 -17.26
N LYS A 52 15.26 0.15 -17.10
CA LYS A 52 13.81 0.12 -17.02
C LYS A 52 13.49 1.15 -15.92
N PRO A 53 12.61 2.15 -16.17
CA PRO A 53 12.12 2.99 -15.08
C PRO A 53 11.70 2.08 -13.93
N PRO A 54 11.91 2.48 -12.66
CA PRO A 54 11.83 1.60 -11.51
C PRO A 54 10.61 0.69 -11.64
N PRO A 55 10.77 -0.63 -11.46
CA PRO A 55 9.71 -1.58 -11.76
C PRO A 55 8.43 -1.09 -11.11
N ASP A 56 7.40 -0.84 -11.91
CA ASP A 56 6.10 -0.41 -11.38
C ASP A 56 5.75 -1.36 -10.21
N PRO A 57 5.32 -0.80 -9.06
CA PRO A 57 5.06 -1.62 -7.88
C PRO A 57 4.12 -2.78 -8.25
N PRO A 58 4.39 -4.01 -7.78
CA PRO A 58 3.59 -5.16 -8.15
C PRO A 58 2.10 -4.95 -7.89
N VAL A 59 1.25 -5.62 -8.67
CA VAL A 59 -0.19 -5.64 -8.40
C VAL A 59 -0.43 -6.15 -6.98
N GLY A 60 -1.29 -5.44 -6.25
CA GLY A 60 -1.62 -5.74 -4.87
C GLY A 60 -0.63 -5.17 -3.84
N SER A 61 0.46 -4.51 -4.25
CA SER A 61 1.35 -3.79 -3.33
C SER A 61 0.75 -2.46 -2.87
N TYR A 62 1.10 -2.06 -1.65
CA TYR A 62 0.79 -0.73 -1.11
C TYR A 62 1.82 0.31 -1.56
N LEU A 63 1.34 1.52 -1.80
CA LEU A 63 2.13 2.70 -2.12
C LEU A 63 1.85 3.77 -1.04
N PRO A 64 2.85 4.12 -0.20
CA PRO A 64 2.67 5.15 0.80
C PRO A 64 2.81 6.54 0.18
N ARG A 65 1.87 7.43 0.48
CA ARG A 65 1.89 8.82 0.01
C ARG A 65 1.71 9.78 1.19
N PHE A 66 2.70 10.63 1.42
CA PHE A 66 2.70 11.57 2.54
C PHE A 66 2.17 12.94 2.12
N ARG A 67 1.24 13.53 2.88
CA ARG A 67 0.76 14.90 2.68
C ARG A 67 0.42 15.55 4.01
N GLY A 68 1.29 16.48 4.45
CA GLY A 68 1.14 17.18 5.72
C GLY A 68 1.25 16.23 6.92
N ALA A 69 0.20 16.18 7.74
CA ALA A 69 0.09 15.27 8.88
C ALA A 69 -0.50 13.90 8.51
N TYR A 70 -0.72 13.61 7.23
CA TYR A 70 -1.41 12.41 6.78
C TYR A 70 -0.50 11.50 5.95
N LEU A 71 -0.65 10.21 6.18
CA LEU A 71 -0.18 9.11 5.33
C LEU A 71 -1.39 8.53 4.61
N TYR A 72 -1.32 8.45 3.29
CA TYR A 72 -2.29 7.80 2.44
C TYR A 72 -1.70 6.45 2.03
N LEU A 73 -2.47 5.38 2.21
CA LEU A 73 -2.11 4.05 1.75
C LEU A 73 -2.98 3.75 0.54
N ASP A 74 -2.35 3.78 -0.62
CA ASP A 74 -2.97 3.44 -1.90
C ASP A 74 -2.51 2.01 -2.27
N ARG A 75 -3.32 1.23 -3.00
CA ARG A 75 -2.96 -0.13 -3.43
C ARG A 75 -2.99 -0.25 -4.94
N ILE A 76 -2.01 -0.93 -5.52
CA ILE A 76 -1.93 -1.10 -6.97
C ILE A 76 -2.97 -2.13 -7.42
N GLY A 77 -3.92 -1.68 -8.24
CA GLY A 77 -4.92 -2.56 -8.86
C GLY A 77 -4.34 -3.38 -10.02
N TRP A 78 -5.14 -4.29 -10.57
CA TRP A 78 -4.80 -5.12 -11.74
C TRP A 78 -4.43 -4.31 -12.99
N ASN A 79 -4.93 -3.08 -13.10
CA ASN A 79 -4.64 -2.14 -14.18
C ASN A 79 -3.32 -1.35 -13.96
N GLY A 80 -2.56 -1.70 -12.92
CA GLY A 80 -1.33 -1.01 -12.54
C GLY A 80 -1.53 0.38 -11.93
N ARG A 81 -2.79 0.79 -11.67
CA ARG A 81 -3.09 2.11 -11.11
C ARG A 81 -3.29 2.03 -9.59
N PRO A 82 -2.75 2.99 -8.83
CA PRO A 82 -3.07 3.12 -7.41
C PRO A 82 -4.56 3.40 -7.21
N SER A 83 -5.17 2.70 -6.24
CA SER A 83 -6.53 2.93 -5.77
C SER A 83 -6.50 3.25 -4.28
N GLU A 84 -7.35 4.17 -3.84
CA GLU A 84 -7.41 4.64 -2.45
C GLU A 84 -7.94 3.55 -1.51
N ILE A 85 -7.19 3.24 -0.44
CA ILE A 85 -7.61 2.24 0.55
C ILE A 85 -7.95 2.91 1.87
N CYS A 86 -6.98 3.56 2.49
CA CYS A 86 -7.17 4.23 3.77
C CYS A 86 -6.20 5.39 3.94
N ARG A 87 -6.45 6.20 4.97
CA ARG A 87 -5.60 7.31 5.38
C ARG A 87 -5.37 7.24 6.88
N LEU A 88 -4.13 7.48 7.27
CA LEU A 88 -3.68 7.57 8.65
C LEU A 88 -3.26 9.00 8.95
N LYS A 89 -3.71 9.55 10.08
CA LYS A 89 -3.28 10.87 10.56
C LYS A 89 -2.31 10.73 11.72
N TRP A 90 -1.25 11.50 11.65
CA TRP A 90 -0.19 11.56 12.64
C TRP A 90 -0.67 12.19 13.94
N THR A 91 -0.54 11.43 15.03
CA THR A 91 -0.86 11.90 16.40
C THR A 91 0.38 12.44 17.12
N GLY A 92 1.58 12.04 16.69
CA GLY A 92 2.83 12.28 17.39
C GLY A 92 3.53 11.00 17.85
N ASP A 93 2.86 9.85 17.74
CA ASP A 93 3.38 8.53 18.10
C ASP A 93 3.24 7.55 16.92
N ILE A 94 4.30 6.82 16.62
CA ILE A 94 4.36 5.84 15.53
C ILE A 94 3.43 4.64 15.74
N ASN A 95 3.08 4.34 16.99
CA ASN A 95 2.20 3.23 17.32
C ASN A 95 0.73 3.66 17.46
N GLN A 96 0.42 4.94 17.21
CA GLN A 96 -0.93 5.49 17.36
C GLN A 96 -1.27 6.41 16.19
N TRP A 97 -2.10 5.93 15.28
CA TRP A 97 -2.59 6.69 14.14
C TRP A 97 -4.11 6.78 14.18
N GLU A 98 -4.67 7.95 13.83
CA GLU A 98 -6.11 8.04 13.58
C GLU A 98 -6.39 7.49 12.18
N PHE A 99 -7.18 6.41 12.11
CA PHE A 99 -7.51 5.69 10.88
C PHE A 99 -8.77 6.24 10.21
N ALA A 100 -8.79 6.23 8.88
CA ALA A 100 -9.99 6.48 8.08
C ALA A 100 -9.98 5.58 6.84
N ILE A 101 -11.06 4.82 6.62
CA ILE A 101 -11.23 3.99 5.42
C ILE A 101 -11.73 4.85 4.26
N TYR A 102 -11.28 4.55 3.04
CA TYR A 102 -11.83 5.21 1.85
C TYR A 102 -13.22 4.66 1.52
N ARG A 103 -14.18 5.50 1.14
CA ARG A 103 -15.53 5.07 0.73
C ARG A 103 -15.76 5.37 -0.74
N HIS A 104 -15.65 4.37 -1.61
CA HIS A 104 -15.86 4.54 -3.05
C HIS A 104 -17.23 5.12 -3.42
N SER A 105 -18.30 4.77 -2.69
CA SER A 105 -19.65 5.27 -2.95
C SER A 105 -19.81 6.78 -2.75
N ARG A 106 -18.91 7.40 -1.97
CA ARG A 106 -18.96 8.83 -1.62
C ARG A 106 -17.66 9.57 -1.93
N ASN A 107 -16.64 8.87 -2.43
CA ASN A 107 -15.36 9.39 -2.86
C ASN A 107 -14.60 10.20 -1.77
N PHE A 108 -14.62 9.74 -0.52
CA PHE A 108 -13.94 10.38 0.61
C PHE A 108 -13.43 9.38 1.65
N TYR A 109 -12.50 9.81 2.50
CA TYR A 109 -12.01 9.05 3.65
C TYR A 109 -12.88 9.33 4.89
N ASP A 110 -13.44 8.29 5.47
CA ASP A 110 -14.39 8.36 6.58
C ASP A 110 -13.75 7.79 7.86
N PRO A 111 -13.44 8.62 8.88
CA PRO A 111 -12.88 8.15 10.15
C PRO A 111 -13.93 7.50 11.07
N ASP A 112 -15.22 7.74 10.81
CA ASP A 112 -16.32 7.24 11.65
C ASP A 112 -16.93 5.94 11.07
N GLU A 113 -16.48 5.52 9.89
CA GLU A 113 -16.90 4.27 9.25
C GLU A 113 -16.12 3.08 9.83
N TRP A 114 -16.77 2.33 10.71
CA TRP A 114 -16.23 1.11 11.32
C TRP A 114 -16.92 -0.18 10.84
N PHE A 115 -17.91 -0.06 9.95
CA PHE A 115 -18.66 -1.20 9.42
C PHE A 115 -18.09 -1.67 8.08
N PHE A 116 -16.84 -2.12 8.09
CA PHE A 116 -16.17 -2.66 6.91
C PHE A 116 -15.41 -3.96 7.25
N PRO A 117 -15.19 -4.86 6.27
CA PRO A 117 -14.40 -6.07 6.49
C PRO A 117 -12.96 -5.73 6.88
N GLY A 118 -12.48 -6.23 8.03
CA GLY A 118 -11.12 -5.96 8.51
C GLY A 118 -11.00 -4.83 9.50
N ALA A 119 -12.10 -4.23 9.96
CA ALA A 119 -12.07 -3.22 11.03
C ALA A 119 -11.41 -3.75 12.31
N GLU A 120 -11.49 -5.06 12.57
CA GLU A 120 -10.85 -5.73 13.69
C GLU A 120 -9.31 -5.73 13.65
N GLU A 121 -8.71 -5.46 12.49
CA GLU A 121 -7.26 -5.36 12.32
C GLU A 121 -6.71 -3.97 12.67
N VAL A 122 -7.59 -2.97 12.80
CA VAL A 122 -7.20 -1.58 13.08
C VAL A 122 -6.84 -1.47 14.57
N ASP A 123 -5.54 -1.53 14.85
CA ASP A 123 -4.94 -1.44 16.20
C ASP A 123 -4.26 -0.09 16.47
N GLY A 124 -4.35 0.85 15.53
CA GLY A 124 -3.66 2.14 15.57
C GLY A 124 -2.25 2.09 14.98
N SER A 125 -1.78 0.95 14.46
CA SER A 125 -0.52 0.83 13.73
C SER A 125 -0.70 0.96 12.21
N VAL A 126 0.40 1.19 11.49
CA VAL A 126 0.40 1.22 10.01
C VAL A 126 0.16 -0.18 9.45
N GLU A 127 0.72 -1.20 10.09
CA GLU A 127 0.59 -2.60 9.70
C GLU A 127 -0.85 -3.11 9.86
N GLY A 128 -1.51 -2.76 10.97
CA GLY A 128 -2.94 -3.03 11.19
C GLY A 128 -3.81 -2.39 10.11
N ALA A 129 -3.52 -1.13 9.75
CA ALA A 129 -4.22 -0.46 8.66
C ALA A 129 -4.01 -1.14 7.29
N MET A 130 -2.81 -1.64 7.00
CA MET A 130 -2.55 -2.41 5.77
C MET A 130 -3.31 -3.75 5.77
N ARG A 131 -3.35 -4.48 6.89
CA ARG A 131 -4.14 -5.72 7.02
C ARG A 131 -5.65 -5.47 6.88
N ALA A 132 -6.15 -4.43 7.53
CA ALA A 132 -7.53 -3.97 7.41
C ALA A 132 -7.89 -3.68 5.95
N GLY A 133 -7.02 -2.94 5.25
CA GLY A 133 -7.20 -2.62 3.84
C GLY A 133 -7.22 -3.84 2.91
N LEU A 134 -6.43 -4.88 3.18
CA LEU A 134 -6.45 -6.12 2.40
C LEU A 134 -7.80 -6.84 2.50
N LYS A 135 -8.40 -6.84 3.70
CA LYS A 135 -9.72 -7.44 3.93
C LYS A 135 -10.84 -6.60 3.34
N ALA A 136 -10.75 -5.27 3.47
CA ALA A 136 -11.77 -4.35 2.96
C ALA A 136 -11.83 -4.33 1.43
N TYR A 137 -10.67 -4.36 0.77
CA TYR A 137 -10.52 -4.25 -0.68
C TYR A 137 -9.56 -5.31 -1.24
N PRO A 138 -10.03 -6.56 -1.41
CA PRO A 138 -9.27 -7.58 -2.12
C PRO A 138 -9.06 -7.17 -3.59
N VAL A 139 -7.88 -7.48 -4.14
CA VAL A 139 -7.46 -7.17 -5.52
C VAL A 139 -7.23 -8.47 -6.26
#